data_AF-A0A6P7HG82-F1
#
_entry.id   AF-A0A6P7HG82-F1
#
_cell.length_a   1.000
_cell.length_b   1.000
_cell.length_c   1.000
_cell.angle_alpha   90.00
_cell.angle_beta   90.00
_cell.angle_gamma   90.00
#
_symmetry.space_group_name_H-M   'P 1'
#
loop_
_entity.id
_entity.type
_entity.pdbx_description
1 polymer ?
#
loop_
_entity_poly.entity_id
_entity_poly.type
_entity_poly.pdbx_seq_one_letter_code
_entity_poly.pdbx_strand_id
1 'polypeptide(L)'
;MNKCPNCKWSIVDNKNTLNCMSCNLPIHIQCLDIAQEEVIRITRAKSKSLRIVCNGCCTFEDKFNKLTDLISKLSDRFASIEERLEVLEQSSRTSPMEFEDCVQESIARHQKSFNLILYNLPEPEGDDKEAEDVSTVSTIIDTIKPLFTPIPSVDFKLLVN
;
A
#
# COMPACT_ATOMS: atom_id res chain seq x y z
N MET A 1 -10.17 -16.11 51.50
CA MET A 1 -10.99 -14.89 51.65
C MET A 1 -11.33 -14.36 50.28
N ASN A 2 -12.62 -14.22 49.95
CA ASN A 2 -13.04 -13.64 48.68
C ASN A 2 -12.74 -12.12 48.70
N LYS A 3 -12.15 -11.60 47.63
CA LYS A 3 -11.86 -10.16 47.47
C LYS A 3 -12.76 -9.59 46.38
N CYS A 4 -13.27 -8.37 46.60
CA CYS A 4 -14.04 -7.66 45.60
C CYS A 4 -13.16 -7.32 44.39
N PRO A 5 -13.54 -7.67 43.15
CA PRO A 5 -12.73 -7.39 41.97
C PRO A 5 -12.61 -5.90 41.66
N ASN A 6 -13.55 -5.06 42.13
CA ASN A 6 -13.55 -3.60 41.91
C ASN A 6 -12.62 -2.87 42.90
N CYS A 7 -12.78 -3.05 44.22
CA CYS A 7 -11.98 -2.34 45.23
C CYS A 7 -10.79 -3.14 45.80
N LYS A 8 -10.67 -4.43 45.44
CA LYS A 8 -9.62 -5.36 45.91
C LYS A 8 -9.63 -5.67 47.42
N TRP A 9 -10.57 -5.11 48.19
CA TRP A 9 -10.73 -5.38 49.62
C TRP A 9 -11.47 -6.70 49.87
N SER A 10 -11.23 -7.28 51.04
CA SER A 10 -11.85 -8.52 51.48
C SER A 10 -13.36 -8.34 51.68
N ILE A 11 -14.11 -9.39 51.35
CA ILE A 11 -15.55 -9.46 51.57
C ILE A 11 -15.79 -10.18 52.90
N VAL A 12 -16.37 -9.44 53.85
CA VAL A 12 -16.67 -9.95 55.19
C VAL A 12 -18.11 -10.48 55.27
N ASP A 13 -19.04 -9.84 54.54
CA ASP A 13 -20.47 -10.16 54.55
C ASP A 13 -21.02 -10.38 53.13
N ASN A 14 -21.52 -11.58 52.87
CA ASN A 14 -22.11 -11.93 51.56
C ASN A 14 -23.45 -11.22 51.28
N LYS A 15 -24.11 -10.66 52.30
CA LYS A 15 -25.42 -10.01 52.18
C LYS A 15 -25.37 -8.71 51.35
N ASN A 16 -24.22 -8.04 51.30
CA ASN A 16 -24.03 -6.79 50.57
C ASN A 16 -23.19 -6.98 49.29
N THR A 17 -23.34 -8.13 48.64
CA THR A 17 -22.58 -8.44 47.42
C THR A 17 -23.47 -8.93 46.27
N LEU A 18 -23.03 -8.64 45.05
CA LEU A 18 -23.57 -9.18 43.81
C LEU A 18 -22.46 -9.88 43.04
N ASN A 19 -22.78 -11.00 42.40
CA ASN A 19 -21.78 -11.73 41.62
C ASN A 19 -21.64 -11.12 40.23
N CYS A 20 -20.40 -10.92 39.79
CA CYS A 20 -20.09 -10.66 38.40
C CYS A 20 -20.62 -11.81 37.53
N MET A 21 -21.40 -11.52 36.50
CA MET A 21 -21.96 -12.54 35.62
C MET A 21 -20.91 -13.19 34.71
N SER A 22 -19.74 -12.56 34.52
CA SER A 22 -18.67 -13.10 33.68
C SER A 22 -17.64 -13.92 34.46
N CYS A 23 -17.21 -13.48 35.64
CA CYS A 23 -16.18 -14.18 36.44
C CYS A 23 -16.72 -14.83 37.71
N ASN A 24 -18.01 -14.70 38.00
CA ASN A 24 -18.70 -15.19 39.20
C ASN A 24 -18.09 -14.73 40.53
N LEU A 25 -17.21 -13.70 40.50
CA LEU A 25 -16.63 -13.14 41.71
C LEU A 25 -17.62 -12.16 42.38
N PRO A 26 -17.76 -12.21 43.71
CA PRO A 26 -18.60 -11.28 44.45
C PRO A 26 -18.04 -9.85 44.43
N ILE A 27 -18.92 -8.88 44.18
CA ILE A 27 -18.66 -7.44 44.10
C ILE A 27 -19.46 -6.78 45.22
N HIS A 28 -18.85 -5.87 45.99
CA HIS A 28 -19.63 -5.05 46.93
C HIS A 28 -20.67 -4.21 46.17
N ILE A 29 -21.90 -4.14 46.68
CA ILE A 29 -22.94 -3.26 46.14
C ILE A 29 -22.44 -1.81 46.08
N GLN A 30 -21.74 -1.37 47.13
CA GLN A 30 -21.13 -0.03 47.19
C GLN A 30 -20.12 0.24 46.06
N CYS A 31 -19.48 -0.81 45.53
CA CYS A 31 -18.53 -0.69 44.43
C CYS A 31 -19.19 -0.69 43.04
N LEU A 32 -20.52 -0.80 42.97
CA LEU A 32 -21.29 -0.72 41.73
C LEU A 32 -22.00 0.64 41.59
N ASP A 33 -22.00 1.47 42.63
CA ASP A 33 -22.70 2.77 42.67
C ASP A 33 -24.22 2.65 42.39
N ILE A 34 -24.82 1.55 42.87
CA ILE A 34 -26.25 1.24 42.71
C ILE A 34 -26.93 1.41 44.07
N ALA A 35 -28.12 1.99 44.10
CA ALA A 35 -28.89 2.10 45.33
C ALA A 35 -29.35 0.70 45.82
N GLN A 36 -29.41 0.48 47.14
CA GLN A 36 -29.81 -0.83 47.70
C GLN A 36 -31.19 -1.29 47.22
N GLU A 37 -32.13 -0.37 47.02
CA GLU A 37 -33.47 -0.66 46.50
C GLU A 37 -33.45 -1.20 45.07
N GLU A 38 -32.52 -0.73 44.24
CA GLU A 38 -32.31 -1.21 42.88
C GLU A 38 -31.67 -2.60 42.87
N VAL A 39 -30.80 -2.90 43.82
CA VAL A 39 -30.24 -4.26 43.97
C VAL A 39 -31.34 -5.29 44.18
N ILE A 40 -32.33 -4.98 45.03
CA ILE A 40 -33.47 -5.87 45.27
C ILE A 40 -34.25 -6.09 43.97
N ARG A 41 -34.47 -5.03 43.19
CA ARG A 41 -35.15 -5.11 41.88
C ARG A 41 -34.35 -5.95 40.89
N ILE A 42 -33.04 -5.74 40.77
CA ILE A 42 -32.18 -6.48 39.83
C ILE A 42 -32.14 -7.98 40.19
N THR A 43 -31.98 -8.29 41.47
CA THR A 43 -31.86 -9.68 41.95
C THR A 43 -33.19 -10.44 41.86
N ARG A 44 -34.33 -9.76 42.09
CA ARG A 44 -35.67 -10.39 42.08
C ARG A 44 -36.33 -10.41 40.71
N ALA A 45 -36.14 -9.37 39.90
CA ALA A 45 -36.80 -9.25 38.59
C ALA A 45 -36.17 -10.14 37.51
N LYS A 46 -34.94 -10.65 37.72
CA LYS A 46 -34.18 -11.46 36.74
C LYS A 46 -34.30 -10.92 35.31
N SER A 47 -34.22 -9.59 35.17
CA SER A 47 -34.35 -8.93 33.87
C SER A 47 -33.23 -9.42 32.96
N LYS A 48 -33.57 -10.16 31.89
CA LYS A 48 -32.60 -10.72 30.94
C LYS A 48 -31.73 -9.66 30.25
N SER A 49 -32.16 -8.40 30.28
CA SER A 49 -31.47 -7.25 29.70
C SER A 49 -30.37 -6.66 30.58
N LEU A 50 -30.32 -6.97 31.88
CA LEU A 50 -29.35 -6.38 32.80
C LEU A 50 -28.23 -7.38 33.09
N ARG A 51 -26.99 -6.98 32.79
CA ARG A 51 -25.79 -7.74 33.15
C ARG A 51 -24.96 -6.97 34.17
N ILE A 52 -24.64 -7.62 35.29
CA ILE A 52 -23.70 -7.08 36.28
C ILE A 52 -22.32 -7.64 35.98
N VAL A 53 -21.37 -6.78 35.64
CA VAL A 53 -19.97 -7.15 35.38
C VAL A 53 -19.02 -6.29 36.21
N CYS A 54 -17.93 -6.89 36.69
CA CYS A 54 -16.91 -6.16 37.41
C CYS A 54 -16.04 -5.33 36.44
N ASN A 55 -15.34 -4.32 36.96
CA ASN A 55 -14.49 -3.44 36.16
C ASN A 55 -13.42 -4.21 35.38
N GLY A 56 -12.92 -5.31 35.94
CA GLY A 56 -11.97 -6.19 35.26
C GLY A 56 -12.57 -6.87 34.03
N CYS A 57 -13.80 -7.35 34.11
CA CYS A 57 -14.49 -7.97 32.98
C CYS A 57 -14.95 -6.94 31.95
N CYS A 58 -15.44 -5.79 32.40
CA CYS A 58 -15.86 -4.68 31.52
C CYS A 58 -14.67 -4.19 30.67
N THR A 59 -13.52 -3.93 31.31
CA THR A 59 -12.31 -3.51 30.58
C THR A 59 -11.77 -4.58 29.62
N PHE A 60 -11.98 -5.87 29.91
CA PHE A 60 -11.61 -6.94 28.99
C PHE A 60 -12.50 -6.91 27.73
N GLU A 61 -13.81 -6.76 27.90
CA GLU A 61 -14.76 -6.66 26.78
C GLU A 61 -14.47 -5.43 25.90
N ASP A 62 -14.19 -4.28 26.50
CA ASP A 62 -13.78 -3.07 25.76
C ASP A 62 -12.48 -3.27 24.98
N LYS A 63 -11.48 -3.92 25.58
CA LYS A 63 -10.21 -4.22 24.90
C LYS A 63 -10.42 -5.22 23.77
N PHE A 64 -11.28 -6.22 23.97
CA PHE A 64 -11.60 -7.20 22.95
C PHE A 64 -12.31 -6.54 21.75
N ASN A 65 -13.29 -5.67 22.00
CA ASN A 65 -13.98 -4.93 20.95
C ASN A 65 -13.02 -4.03 20.15
N LYS A 66 -12.08 -3.35 20.83
CA LYS A 66 -11.02 -2.59 20.15
C LYS A 66 -10.12 -3.47 19.30
N LEU A 67 -9.79 -4.67 19.78
CA LEU A 67 -8.98 -5.62 19.03
C LEU A 67 -9.71 -6.12 17.77
N THR A 68 -11.01 -6.42 17.88
CA THR A 68 -11.85 -6.78 16.74
C THR A 68 -11.90 -5.67 15.69
N ASP A 69 -12.10 -4.42 16.11
CA ASP A 69 -12.09 -3.25 15.21
C ASP A 69 -10.74 -3.08 14.49
N LEU A 70 -9.62 -3.28 15.20
CA LEU A 70 -8.29 -3.25 14.60
C LEU A 70 -8.07 -4.38 13.58
N ILE A 71 -8.55 -5.59 13.88
CA ILE A 71 -8.47 -6.72 12.95
C ILE A 71 -9.27 -6.44 11.69
N SER A 72 -10.51 -5.93 11.82
CA SER A 72 -11.34 -5.56 10.66
C SER A 72 -10.65 -4.52 9.79
N LYS A 73 -10.10 -3.45 10.39
CA LYS A 73 -9.35 -2.43 9.66
C LYS A 73 -8.10 -2.96 8.96
N LEU A 74 -7.42 -3.94 9.56
CA LEU A 74 -6.28 -4.60 8.93
C LEU A 74 -6.71 -5.43 7.72
N SER A 75 -7.78 -6.21 7.86
CA SER A 75 -8.36 -6.99 6.76
C SER A 75 -8.74 -6.09 5.57
N ASP A 76 -9.39 -4.96 5.82
CA ASP A 76 -9.76 -4.01 4.77
C ASP A 76 -8.53 -3.44 4.06
N ARG A 77 -7.45 -3.14 4.81
CA ARG A 77 -6.19 -2.67 4.25
C ARG A 77 -5.48 -3.73 3.42
N PHE A 78 -5.53 -5.00 3.83
CA PHE A 78 -4.97 -6.09 3.03
C PHE A 78 -5.73 -6.26 1.72
N ALA A 79 -7.06 -6.26 1.74
CA ALA A 79 -7.87 -6.31 0.54
C ALA A 79 -7.55 -5.16 -0.44
N SER A 80 -7.37 -3.94 0.08
CA SER A 80 -6.96 -2.79 -0.74
C SER A 80 -5.56 -2.94 -1.34
N ILE A 81 -4.62 -3.59 -0.63
CA ILE A 81 -3.29 -3.87 -1.16
C ILE A 81 -3.35 -4.94 -2.25
N GLU A 82 -4.13 -6.00 -2.04
CA GLU A 82 -4.34 -7.07 -3.03
C GLU A 82 -4.91 -6.50 -4.34
N GLU A 83 -5.94 -5.65 -4.25
CA GLU A 83 -6.51 -4.96 -5.43
C GLU A 83 -5.46 -4.11 -6.17
N ARG A 84 -4.63 -3.37 -5.43
CA ARG A 84 -3.55 -2.56 -6.03
C ARG A 84 -2.47 -3.41 -6.69
N LEU A 85 -2.14 -4.56 -6.12
CA LEU A 85 -1.18 -5.50 -6.70
C LEU A 85 -1.74 -6.09 -7.99
N GLU A 86 -3.02 -6.46 -8.02
CA GLU A 86 -3.67 -6.97 -9.23
C GLU A 86 -3.64 -5.94 -10.37
N VAL A 87 -3.92 -4.66 -10.07
CA VAL A 87 -3.79 -3.57 -11.06
C VAL A 87 -2.35 -3.42 -11.55
N LEU A 88 -1.35 -3.52 -10.66
CA LEU A 88 0.05 -3.44 -11.05
C LEU A 88 0.47 -4.61 -11.93
N GLU A 89 0.05 -5.83 -11.63
CA GLU A 89 0.28 -7.02 -12.45
C GLU A 89 -0.37 -6.91 -13.83
N GLN A 90 -1.54 -6.26 -13.93
CA GLN A 90 -2.18 -6.00 -15.22
C GLN A 90 -1.46 -4.89 -16.01
N SER A 91 -0.94 -3.87 -15.33
CA SER A 91 -0.27 -2.72 -15.96
C SER A 91 1.17 -3.00 -16.41
N SER A 92 1.85 -4.00 -15.84
CA SER A 92 3.20 -4.42 -16.22
C SER A 92 3.24 -5.38 -17.43
N ARG A 93 2.10 -5.56 -18.11
CA ARG A 93 1.94 -6.44 -19.28
C ARG A 93 2.48 -5.86 -20.61
N THR A 94 3.58 -5.13 -20.60
CA THR A 94 4.49 -5.29 -21.75
C THR A 94 5.32 -6.51 -21.42
N SER A 95 5.08 -7.61 -22.11
CA SER A 95 5.92 -8.79 -21.96
C SER A 95 7.39 -8.36 -22.13
N PRO A 96 8.34 -8.97 -21.41
CA PRO A 96 9.75 -8.63 -21.54
C PRO A 96 10.22 -8.60 -23.01
N MET A 97 9.61 -9.43 -23.85
CA MET A 97 9.83 -9.49 -25.29
C MET A 97 9.31 -8.24 -26.03
N GLU A 98 8.11 -7.74 -25.74
CA GLU A 98 7.58 -6.51 -26.34
C GLU A 98 8.38 -5.26 -25.93
N PHE A 99 8.93 -5.25 -24.70
CA PHE A 99 9.83 -4.19 -24.26
C PHE A 99 11.16 -4.24 -25.02
N GLU A 100 11.74 -5.43 -25.16
CA GLU A 100 12.98 -5.62 -25.92
C GLU A 100 12.81 -5.25 -27.40
N ASP A 101 11.66 -5.58 -28.00
CA ASP A 101 11.30 -5.18 -29.37
C ASP A 101 11.23 -3.65 -29.50
N CYS A 102 10.59 -2.95 -28.55
CA CYS A 102 10.54 -1.49 -28.53
C CYS A 102 11.94 -0.86 -28.41
N VAL A 103 12.82 -1.45 -27.60
CA VAL A 103 14.20 -1.00 -27.42
C VAL A 103 15.00 -1.23 -28.70
N GLN A 104 14.92 -2.41 -29.30
CA GLN A 104 15.59 -2.74 -30.56
C GLN A 104 15.12 -1.83 -31.70
N GLU A 105 13.82 -1.58 -31.80
CA GLU A 105 13.28 -0.64 -32.79
C GLU A 105 13.81 0.78 -32.57
N SER A 106 13.85 1.24 -31.32
CA SER A 106 14.37 2.57 -30.98
C SER A 106 15.84 2.71 -31.34
N ILE A 107 16.66 1.68 -31.07
CA ILE A 107 18.07 1.63 -31.47
C ILE A 107 18.19 1.65 -33.00
N ALA A 108 17.40 0.85 -33.72
CA ALA A 108 17.43 0.81 -35.18
C ALA A 108 17.03 2.15 -35.81
N ARG A 109 16.03 2.85 -35.25
CA ARG A 109 15.65 4.20 -35.67
C ARG A 109 16.77 5.20 -35.39
N HIS A 110 17.43 5.12 -34.24
CA HIS A 110 18.56 5.99 -33.91
C HIS A 110 19.74 5.78 -34.86
N GLN A 111 20.10 4.53 -35.16
CA GLN A 111 21.15 4.22 -36.13
C GLN A 111 20.82 4.78 -37.52
N LYS A 112 19.57 4.65 -37.97
CA LYS A 112 19.12 5.18 -39.27
C LYS A 112 18.92 6.70 -39.27
N SER A 113 18.83 7.34 -38.10
CA SER A 113 18.58 8.79 -38.01
C SER A 113 19.74 9.63 -38.57
N PHE A 114 20.91 9.03 -38.74
CA PHE A 114 22.09 9.65 -39.35
C PHE A 114 22.26 9.28 -40.84
N ASN A 115 21.36 8.46 -41.41
CA ASN A 115 21.42 8.15 -42.83
C ASN A 115 21.04 9.38 -43.66
N LEU A 116 21.90 9.75 -44.59
CA LEU A 116 21.68 10.86 -45.51
C LEU A 116 21.29 10.31 -46.88
N ILE A 117 20.17 10.80 -47.42
CA ILE A 117 19.77 10.54 -48.81
C ILE A 117 20.09 11.80 -49.60
N LEU A 118 21.07 11.71 -50.49
CA LEU A 118 21.43 12.80 -51.39
C LEU A 118 20.68 12.59 -52.71
N TYR A 119 19.94 13.60 -53.16
CA TYR A 119 19.20 13.56 -54.41
C TYR A 119 19.62 14.71 -55.32
N ASN A 120 19.51 14.51 -56.62
CA ASN A 120 19.82 15.52 -57.65
C ASN A 120 21.26 16.05 -57.58
N LEU A 121 22.23 15.19 -57.25
CA LEU A 121 23.64 15.50 -57.41
C LEU A 121 24.02 15.38 -58.90
N PRO A 122 24.82 16.31 -59.44
CA PRO A 122 25.36 16.17 -60.78
C PRO A 122 26.29 14.95 -60.82
N GLU A 123 26.11 14.10 -61.83
CA GLU A 123 27.01 12.95 -62.03
C GLU A 123 28.33 13.45 -62.65
N PRO A 124 29.49 13.12 -62.05
CA PRO A 124 30.77 13.50 -62.63
C PRO A 124 31.04 12.73 -63.95
N GLU A 125 31.64 13.42 -64.92
CA GLU A 125 32.03 12.87 -66.22
C GLU A 125 33.55 12.61 -66.24
N GLY A 126 34.00 11.48 -66.79
CA GLY A 126 35.42 11.13 -66.89
C GLY A 126 35.82 9.88 -66.08
N ASP A 127 37.13 9.68 -65.89
CA ASP A 127 37.72 8.51 -65.20
C ASP A 127 37.82 8.69 -63.67
N ASP A 128 37.76 9.94 -63.17
CA ASP A 128 37.98 10.28 -61.75
C ASP A 128 36.68 10.45 -60.93
N LYS A 129 35.58 9.83 -61.38
CA LYS A 129 34.23 9.99 -60.81
C LYS A 129 34.16 9.76 -59.31
N GLU A 130 34.80 8.71 -58.82
CA GLU A 130 34.78 8.32 -57.40
C GLU A 130 35.44 9.39 -56.52
N ALA A 131 36.52 10.01 -56.99
CA ALA A 131 37.20 11.08 -56.25
C ALA A 131 36.36 12.36 -56.19
N GLU A 132 35.68 12.71 -57.29
CA GLU A 132 34.78 13.87 -57.35
C GLU A 132 33.51 13.66 -56.48
N ASP A 133 32.94 12.46 -56.49
CA ASP A 133 31.81 12.08 -55.64
C ASP A 133 32.19 12.16 -54.17
N VAL A 134 33.32 11.58 -53.77
CA VAL A 134 33.81 11.62 -52.38
C VAL A 134 34.05 13.06 -51.92
N SER A 135 34.64 13.90 -52.78
CA SER A 135 34.86 15.32 -52.49
C SER A 135 33.55 16.09 -52.29
N THR A 136 32.57 15.85 -53.17
CA THR A 136 31.24 16.47 -53.12
C THR A 136 30.49 16.05 -51.85
N VAL A 137 30.47 14.75 -51.54
CA VAL A 137 29.84 14.21 -50.33
C VAL A 137 30.51 14.74 -49.07
N SER A 138 31.85 14.79 -49.02
CA SER A 138 32.58 15.34 -47.86
C SER A 138 32.22 16.81 -47.61
N THR A 139 32.16 17.62 -48.66
CA THR A 139 31.78 19.04 -48.57
C THR A 139 30.36 19.22 -48.03
N ILE A 140 29.42 18.39 -48.50
CA ILE A 140 28.03 18.40 -48.02
C ILE A 140 27.99 18.02 -46.54
N ILE A 141 28.67 16.93 -46.14
CA ILE A 141 28.74 16.46 -44.76
C ILE A 141 29.30 17.55 -43.83
N ASP A 142 30.41 18.19 -44.19
CA ASP A 142 31.03 19.23 -43.37
C ASP A 142 30.14 20.47 -43.22
N THR A 143 29.32 20.78 -44.22
CA THR A 143 28.37 21.89 -44.19
C THR A 143 27.18 21.62 -43.24
N ILE A 144 26.70 20.37 -43.19
CA ILE A 144 25.52 19.99 -42.39
C ILE A 144 25.87 19.53 -40.97
N LYS A 145 27.09 19.04 -40.72
CA LYS A 145 27.58 18.59 -39.41
C LYS A 145 27.31 19.55 -38.25
N PRO A 146 27.41 20.90 -38.39
CA PRO A 146 27.10 21.84 -37.30
C PRO A 146 25.61 21.96 -36.99
N LEU A 147 24.72 21.52 -37.89
CA LEU A 147 23.27 21.61 -37.76
C LEU A 147 22.67 20.39 -37.02
N PHE A 148 23.44 19.32 -36.89
CA PHE A 148 23.07 18.16 -36.09
C PHE A 148 23.39 18.41 -34.61
N THR A 149 22.42 18.91 -33.85
CA THR A 149 22.49 18.84 -32.40
C THR A 149 22.27 17.39 -31.97
N PRO A 150 23.23 16.72 -31.30
CA PRO A 150 22.95 15.41 -30.74
C PRO A 150 21.79 15.53 -29.76
N ILE A 151 20.79 14.67 -29.91
CA ILE A 151 19.72 14.53 -28.92
C ILE A 151 20.41 14.14 -27.61
N PRO A 152 20.21 14.87 -26.50
CA PRO A 152 20.86 14.53 -25.24
C PRO A 152 20.52 13.08 -24.90
N SER A 153 21.56 12.28 -24.66
CA SER A 153 21.42 10.90 -24.20
C SER A 153 20.59 10.92 -22.92
N VAL A 154 19.39 10.35 -22.99
CA VAL A 154 18.57 10.13 -21.79
C VAL A 154 19.25 9.01 -21.01
N ASP A 155 20.02 9.38 -19.99
CA ASP A 155 20.55 8.42 -19.02
C ASP A 155 19.37 7.79 -18.28
N PHE A 156 18.97 6.58 -18.70
CA PHE A 156 18.10 5.74 -17.91
C PHE A 156 18.88 5.24 -16.69
N LYS A 157 18.83 6.01 -15.59
CA LYS A 157 19.18 5.48 -14.28
C LYS A 157 18.10 4.45 -13.90
N LEU A 158 18.42 3.18 -14.07
CA LEU A 158 17.71 2.08 -13.42
C LEU A 158 17.82 2.29 -11.90
N LEU A 159 16.79 2.88 -11.31
CA LEU A 159 16.60 2.87 -9.86
C LEU A 159 16.06 1.48 -9.51
N VAL A 160 16.98 0.57 -9.21
CA VAL A 160 16.67 -0.65 -8.49
C VAL A 160 16.45 -0.25 -7.03
N ASN A 161 15.20 -0.25 -6.58
CA ASN A 161 14.82 -0.19 -5.17
C ASN A 161 14.57 -1.61 -4.65
#